data_AF-A0A959APE8-F1
#
_entry.id   AF-A0A959APE8-F1
#
_cell.length_a   1.000
_cell.length_b   1.000
_cell.length_c   1.000
_cell.angle_alpha   90.00
_cell.angle_beta   90.00
_cell.angle_gamma   90.00
#
_symmetry.space_group_name_H-M   'P 1'
#
loop_
_entity.id
_entity.type
_entity.pdbx_description
1 polymer ?
#
loop_
_entity_poly.entity_id
_entity_poly.type
_entity_poly.pdbx_seq_one_letter_code
_entity_poly.pdbx_strand_id
1 'polypeptide(L)'
;MRTIRSVNIALSILLFASGIATAQHRQLLEGDRLYEQGQYEKAISAYRAAGTGVALYNAGNAAYQQGKYQVAASLYREAVSKSVSYSDRSDALYNLGNALMRQEKYKEAVAAYEQSLRLLPNRPDAKKNLQIAKRQMVPPPPTPPTPPPPPPPPPSRPPRQYYLDKPRENRKGENPPANLPPATALRMLESAVLPEEQKNAGLYRELSPAARPSNKKKDW
;
A
#
# COMPACT_ATOMS: atom_id res chain seq x y z
N MET A 1 49.22 3.08 -43.70
CA MET A 1 49.54 3.31 -42.27
C MET A 1 48.32 3.45 -41.35
N ARG A 2 47.15 3.93 -41.80
CA ARG A 2 45.96 4.08 -40.93
C ARG A 2 45.34 2.75 -40.48
N THR A 3 45.37 1.70 -41.30
CA THR A 3 44.77 0.37 -41.03
C THR A 3 45.52 -0.45 -39.99
N ILE A 4 46.86 -0.39 -39.97
CA ILE A 4 47.69 -1.12 -39.00
C ILE A 4 47.50 -0.54 -37.59
N ARG A 5 47.35 0.80 -37.47
CA ARG A 5 47.09 1.46 -36.19
C ARG A 5 45.72 1.08 -35.61
N SER A 6 44.67 0.98 -36.41
CA SER A 6 43.34 0.57 -35.95
C SER A 6 43.25 -0.91 -35.57
N VAL A 7 43.96 -1.80 -36.27
CA VAL A 7 44.07 -3.23 -35.90
C VAL A 7 44.79 -3.41 -34.56
N ASN A 8 45.87 -2.67 -34.32
CA ASN A 8 46.61 -2.75 -33.06
C ASN A 8 45.82 -2.21 -31.86
N ILE A 9 45.00 -1.16 -32.06
CA ILE A 9 44.10 -0.64 -31.02
C ILE A 9 43.01 -1.68 -30.70
N ALA A 10 42.38 -2.30 -31.71
CA ALA A 10 41.37 -3.33 -31.50
C ALA A 10 41.93 -4.57 -30.79
N LEU A 11 43.13 -5.03 -31.17
CA LEU A 11 43.81 -6.16 -30.52
C LEU A 11 44.17 -5.85 -29.06
N SER A 12 44.62 -4.62 -28.77
CA SER A 12 44.94 -4.18 -27.40
C SER A 12 43.69 -4.11 -26.50
N ILE A 13 42.57 -3.62 -27.03
CA ILE A 13 41.27 -3.60 -26.31
C ILE A 13 40.81 -5.04 -26.02
N LEU A 14 40.95 -5.94 -27.01
CA LEU A 14 40.56 -7.35 -26.85
C LEU A 14 41.38 -8.04 -25.74
N LEU A 15 42.71 -7.89 -25.75
CA LEU A 15 43.62 -8.48 -24.76
C LEU A 15 43.38 -7.91 -23.35
N PHE A 16 43.12 -6.61 -23.22
CA PHE A 16 42.81 -5.97 -21.94
C PHE A 16 41.47 -6.46 -21.37
N ALA A 17 40.44 -6.59 -22.21
CA ALA A 17 39.14 -7.14 -21.82
C ALA A 17 39.24 -8.61 -21.37
N SER A 18 40.10 -9.42 -22.02
CA SER A 18 40.32 -10.82 -21.60
C SER A 18 41.04 -10.91 -20.24
N GLY A 19 41.98 -9.99 -19.96
CA GLY A 19 42.65 -9.90 -18.66
C GLY A 19 41.69 -9.54 -17.51
N ILE A 20 40.73 -8.66 -17.73
CA ILE A 20 39.72 -8.31 -16.72
C ILE A 20 38.79 -9.50 -16.46
N ALA A 21 38.29 -10.17 -17.51
CA ALA A 21 37.39 -11.31 -17.37
C ALA A 21 38.04 -12.47 -16.59
N THR A 22 39.32 -12.76 -16.84
CA THR A 22 40.07 -13.79 -16.10
C THR A 22 40.30 -13.41 -14.63
N ALA A 23 40.55 -12.13 -14.34
CA ALA A 23 40.66 -11.65 -12.96
C ALA A 23 39.34 -11.74 -12.20
N GLN A 24 38.21 -11.34 -12.82
CA GLN A 24 36.88 -11.46 -12.23
C GLN A 24 36.52 -12.91 -11.91
N HIS A 25 36.78 -13.82 -12.86
CA HIS A 25 36.52 -15.25 -12.67
C HIS A 25 37.34 -15.84 -11.51
N ARG A 26 38.63 -15.50 -11.42
CA ARG A 26 39.48 -15.93 -10.30
C ARG A 26 38.93 -15.47 -8.94
N GLN A 27 38.52 -14.21 -8.84
CA GLN A 27 37.99 -13.65 -7.59
C GLN A 27 36.65 -14.29 -7.19
N LEU A 28 35.81 -14.65 -8.17
CA LEU A 28 34.57 -15.38 -7.91
C LEU A 28 34.86 -16.76 -7.29
N LEU A 29 35.77 -17.54 -7.89
CA LEU A 29 36.14 -18.86 -7.39
C LEU A 29 36.78 -18.80 -5.99
N GLU A 30 37.62 -17.80 -5.74
CA GLU A 30 38.19 -17.60 -4.40
C GLU A 30 37.10 -17.25 -3.38
N GLY A 31 36.12 -16.44 -3.76
CA GLY A 31 34.94 -16.16 -2.95
C GLY A 31 34.16 -17.43 -2.61
N ASP A 32 33.91 -18.30 -3.59
CA ASP A 32 33.21 -19.57 -3.39
C ASP A 32 33.97 -20.48 -2.41
N ARG A 33 35.29 -20.63 -2.60
CA ARG A 33 36.16 -21.38 -1.69
C ARG A 33 36.11 -20.85 -0.25
N LEU A 34 36.17 -19.54 -0.07
CA LEU A 34 36.12 -18.90 1.25
C LEU A 34 34.74 -19.05 1.90
N TYR A 35 33.66 -19.02 1.09
CA TYR A 35 32.30 -19.23 1.56
C TYR A 35 32.11 -20.66 2.09
N GLU A 36 32.59 -21.67 1.35
CA GLU A 36 32.54 -23.09 1.76
C GLU A 36 33.30 -23.33 3.07
N GLN A 37 34.39 -22.59 3.30
CA GLN A 37 35.16 -22.63 4.54
C GLN A 37 34.50 -21.85 5.70
N GLY A 38 33.33 -21.26 5.50
CA GLY A 38 32.65 -20.42 6.50
C GLY A 38 33.33 -19.06 6.74
N GLN A 39 34.34 -18.69 5.95
CA GLN A 39 35.06 -17.43 6.06
C GLN A 39 34.29 -16.31 5.32
N TYR A 40 33.05 -16.09 5.73
CA TYR A 40 32.09 -15.24 5.02
C TYR A 40 32.56 -13.79 4.82
N GLU A 41 33.29 -13.16 5.76
CA GLU A 41 33.83 -11.80 5.55
C GLU A 41 34.81 -11.72 4.39
N LYS A 42 35.71 -12.70 4.32
CA LYS A 42 36.71 -12.77 3.25
C LYS A 42 36.02 -13.11 1.93
N ALA A 43 35.05 -14.01 1.95
CA ALA A 43 34.23 -14.34 0.78
C ALA A 43 33.54 -13.08 0.22
N ILE A 44 32.90 -12.27 1.08
CA ILE A 44 32.28 -11.00 0.69
C ILE A 44 33.29 -10.08 0.00
N SER A 45 34.50 -9.95 0.54
CA SER A 45 35.55 -9.11 -0.04
C SER A 45 36.00 -9.62 -1.41
N ALA A 46 36.23 -10.92 -1.57
CA ALA A 46 36.60 -11.55 -2.85
C ALA A 46 35.49 -11.38 -3.89
N TYR A 47 34.24 -11.62 -3.52
CA TYR A 47 33.10 -11.41 -4.40
C TYR A 47 32.90 -9.95 -4.83
N ARG A 48 33.08 -8.99 -3.91
CA ARG A 48 33.04 -7.55 -4.26
C ARG A 48 34.16 -7.18 -5.22
N ALA A 49 35.35 -7.79 -5.08
CA ALA A 49 36.45 -7.60 -6.01
C ALA A 49 36.17 -8.18 -7.40
N ALA A 50 35.48 -9.32 -7.50
CA ALA A 50 34.99 -9.85 -8.78
C ALA A 50 33.98 -8.89 -9.43
N GLY A 51 33.08 -8.32 -8.64
CA GLY A 51 32.21 -7.21 -9.04
C GLY A 51 31.17 -7.53 -10.11
N THR A 52 30.97 -8.81 -10.47
CA THR A 52 29.91 -9.26 -11.38
C THR A 52 28.58 -9.35 -10.64
N GLY A 53 27.45 -9.37 -11.37
CA GLY A 53 26.13 -9.53 -10.75
C GLY A 53 26.01 -10.81 -9.92
N VAL A 54 26.52 -11.93 -10.44
CA VAL A 54 26.58 -13.23 -9.74
C VAL A 54 27.44 -13.14 -8.47
N ALA A 55 28.63 -12.53 -8.56
CA ALA A 55 29.49 -12.39 -7.38
C ALA A 55 28.82 -11.51 -6.31
N LEU A 56 28.21 -10.39 -6.68
CA LEU A 56 27.50 -9.52 -5.74
C LEU A 56 26.29 -10.22 -5.10
N TYR A 57 25.57 -11.07 -5.85
CA TYR A 57 24.53 -11.92 -5.30
C TYR A 57 25.09 -12.91 -4.26
N ASN A 58 26.21 -13.58 -4.55
CA ASN A 58 26.87 -14.49 -3.61
C ASN A 58 27.40 -13.75 -2.37
N ALA A 59 27.93 -12.53 -2.53
CA ALA A 59 28.28 -11.66 -1.40
C ALA A 59 27.06 -11.35 -0.52
N GLY A 60 25.91 -11.08 -1.14
CA GLY A 60 24.64 -10.89 -0.45
C GLY A 60 24.24 -12.13 0.36
N ASN A 61 24.39 -13.32 -0.22
CA ASN A 61 24.11 -14.59 0.46
C ASN A 61 25.03 -14.78 1.68
N ALA A 62 26.33 -14.52 1.54
CA ALA A 62 27.30 -14.58 2.64
C ALA A 62 26.96 -13.61 3.79
N ALA A 63 26.61 -12.37 3.45
CA ALA A 63 26.18 -11.39 4.44
C ALA A 63 24.87 -11.80 5.13
N TYR A 64 23.93 -12.40 4.38
CA TYR A 64 22.67 -12.89 4.92
C TYR A 64 22.88 -14.06 5.91
N GLN A 65 23.78 -15.00 5.60
CA GLN A 65 24.13 -16.12 6.49
C GLN A 65 24.68 -15.64 7.83
N GLN A 66 25.46 -14.56 7.83
CA GLN A 66 25.94 -13.93 9.06
C GLN A 66 24.90 -13.08 9.80
N GLY A 67 23.68 -12.96 9.28
CA GLY A 67 22.65 -12.09 9.85
C GLY A 67 22.83 -10.60 9.56
N LYS A 68 23.78 -10.22 8.68
CA LYS A 68 24.02 -8.83 8.27
C LYS A 68 23.02 -8.40 7.19
N TYR A 69 21.74 -8.39 7.54
CA TYR A 69 20.64 -8.22 6.58
C TYR A 69 20.66 -6.88 5.84
N GLN A 70 21.06 -5.79 6.50
CA GLN A 70 21.21 -4.48 5.86
C GLN A 70 22.29 -4.51 4.76
N VAL A 71 23.43 -5.17 5.01
CA VAL A 71 24.51 -5.34 4.05
C VAL A 71 24.08 -6.25 2.89
N ALA A 72 23.42 -7.37 3.23
CA ALA A 72 22.86 -8.29 2.23
C ALA A 72 21.89 -7.56 1.28
N ALA A 73 20.97 -6.75 1.82
CA ALA A 73 20.04 -5.96 1.02
C ALA A 73 20.75 -4.96 0.09
N SER A 74 21.85 -4.33 0.54
CA SER A 74 22.66 -3.47 -0.35
C SER A 74 23.27 -4.26 -1.50
N LEU A 75 23.92 -5.39 -1.18
CA LEU A 75 24.59 -6.25 -2.15
C LEU A 75 23.61 -6.83 -3.18
N TYR A 76 22.41 -7.26 -2.76
CA TYR A 76 21.39 -7.71 -3.68
C TYR A 76 20.88 -6.60 -4.61
N ARG A 77 20.75 -5.34 -4.13
CA ARG A 77 20.42 -4.22 -5.02
C ARG A 77 21.52 -3.98 -6.06
N GLU A 78 22.78 -4.03 -5.66
CA GLU A 78 23.91 -3.93 -6.60
C GLU A 78 23.89 -5.09 -7.61
N ALA A 79 23.56 -6.31 -7.17
CA ALA A 79 23.42 -7.48 -8.04
C ALA A 79 22.27 -7.31 -9.05
N VAL A 80 21.11 -6.77 -8.63
CA VAL A 80 19.98 -6.43 -9.53
C VAL A 80 20.41 -5.42 -10.61
N SER A 81 21.22 -4.43 -10.26
CA SER A 81 21.75 -3.45 -11.23
C SER A 81 22.74 -4.06 -12.23
N LYS A 82 23.49 -5.10 -11.83
CA LYS A 82 24.50 -5.76 -12.68
C LYS A 82 24.04 -7.08 -13.31
N SER A 83 22.81 -7.52 -13.05
CA SER A 83 22.26 -8.75 -13.59
C SER A 83 22.14 -8.67 -15.12
N VAL A 84 22.56 -9.72 -15.83
CA VAL A 84 22.46 -9.78 -17.29
C VAL A 84 21.17 -10.48 -17.73
N SER A 85 20.70 -11.46 -16.97
CA SER A 85 19.47 -12.20 -17.29
C SER A 85 18.28 -11.81 -16.39
N TYR A 86 17.06 -12.04 -16.88
CA TYR A 86 15.85 -11.87 -16.07
C TYR A 86 15.79 -12.86 -14.90
N SER A 87 16.38 -14.05 -15.04
CA SER A 87 16.43 -15.04 -13.96
C SER A 87 17.31 -14.53 -12.81
N ASP A 88 18.54 -14.11 -13.10
CA ASP A 88 19.47 -13.61 -12.07
C ASP A 88 18.89 -12.40 -11.35
N ARG A 89 18.24 -11.50 -12.12
CA ARG A 89 17.56 -10.34 -11.54
C ARG A 89 16.41 -10.75 -10.64
N SER A 90 15.61 -11.73 -11.05
CA SER A 90 14.48 -12.26 -10.27
C SER A 90 14.95 -12.90 -8.96
N ASP A 91 16.04 -13.68 -8.99
CA ASP A 91 16.65 -14.30 -7.81
C ASP A 91 17.21 -13.26 -6.84
N ALA A 92 17.93 -12.26 -7.35
CA ALA A 92 18.46 -11.18 -6.53
C ALA A 92 17.33 -10.33 -5.89
N LEU A 93 16.24 -10.05 -6.62
CA LEU A 93 15.06 -9.37 -6.07
C LEU A 93 14.35 -10.21 -5.01
N TYR A 94 14.24 -11.52 -5.21
CA TYR A 94 13.66 -12.43 -4.23
C TYR A 94 14.48 -12.42 -2.92
N ASN A 95 15.80 -12.54 -3.00
CA ASN A 95 16.66 -12.52 -1.82
C ASN A 95 16.79 -11.13 -1.18
N LEU A 96 16.66 -10.05 -1.96
CA LEU A 96 16.46 -8.70 -1.42
C LEU A 96 15.20 -8.64 -0.55
N GLY A 97 14.08 -9.19 -1.04
CA GLY A 97 12.85 -9.33 -0.26
C GLY A 97 13.06 -10.09 1.04
N ASN A 98 13.79 -11.22 0.99
CA ASN A 98 14.12 -12.02 2.18
C ASN A 98 14.94 -11.21 3.19
N ALA A 99 15.97 -10.48 2.74
CA ALA A 99 16.78 -9.62 3.60
C ALA A 99 15.98 -8.47 4.23
N LEU A 100 15.02 -7.91 3.50
CA LEU A 100 14.13 -6.85 3.99
C LEU A 100 13.10 -7.39 4.99
N MET A 101 12.58 -8.61 4.80
CA MET A 101 11.74 -9.28 5.78
C MET A 101 12.44 -9.44 7.13
N ARG A 102 13.73 -9.82 7.13
CA ARG A 102 14.53 -9.95 8.35
C ARG A 102 14.81 -8.62 9.04
N GLN A 103 14.63 -7.50 8.34
CA GLN A 103 14.72 -6.15 8.88
C GLN A 103 13.34 -5.56 9.24
N GLU A 104 12.27 -6.35 9.12
CA GLU A 104 10.88 -5.90 9.32
C GLU A 104 10.44 -4.76 8.39
N LYS A 105 11.18 -4.56 7.29
CA LYS A 105 10.86 -3.61 6.22
C LYS A 105 9.87 -4.22 5.24
N TYR A 106 8.68 -4.53 5.75
CA TYR A 106 7.69 -5.34 5.05
C TYR A 106 7.19 -4.70 3.75
N LYS A 107 7.03 -3.37 3.73
CA LYS A 107 6.59 -2.64 2.53
C LYS A 107 7.59 -2.78 1.39
N GLU A 108 8.87 -2.60 1.68
CA GLU A 108 9.94 -2.77 0.69
C GLU A 108 10.12 -4.24 0.30
N ALA A 109 9.95 -5.18 1.24
CA ALA A 109 9.97 -6.60 0.93
C ALA A 109 8.86 -7.00 -0.05
N VAL A 110 7.63 -6.50 0.16
CA VAL A 110 6.50 -6.68 -0.78
C VAL A 110 6.89 -6.19 -2.16
N ALA A 111 7.43 -4.97 -2.28
CA ALA A 111 7.83 -4.42 -3.56
C ALA A 111 8.91 -5.28 -4.26
N ALA A 112 9.91 -5.77 -3.52
CA ALA A 112 10.95 -6.63 -4.06
C ALA A 112 10.40 -7.99 -4.57
N TYR A 113 9.52 -8.65 -3.80
CA TYR A 113 8.89 -9.90 -4.24
C TYR A 113 7.98 -9.70 -5.45
N GLU A 114 7.21 -8.61 -5.50
CA GLU A 114 6.38 -8.29 -6.66
C GLU A 114 7.22 -8.00 -7.91
N GLN A 115 8.37 -7.32 -7.77
CA GLN A 115 9.33 -7.14 -8.87
C GLN A 115 9.90 -8.49 -9.33
N SER A 116 10.28 -9.37 -8.41
CA SER A 116 10.77 -10.73 -8.74
C SER A 116 9.73 -11.53 -9.53
N LEU A 117 8.46 -11.51 -9.09
CA LEU A 117 7.34 -12.21 -9.73
C LEU A 117 6.91 -11.59 -11.07
N ARG A 118 7.14 -10.30 -11.28
CA ARG A 118 6.94 -9.68 -12.61
C ARG A 118 7.92 -10.23 -13.64
N LEU A 119 9.15 -10.55 -13.22
CA LEU A 119 10.15 -11.17 -14.09
C LEU A 119 9.88 -12.65 -14.30
N LEU A 120 9.59 -13.38 -13.21
CA LEU A 120 9.28 -14.81 -13.24
C LEU A 120 7.98 -15.11 -12.47
N PRO A 121 6.82 -15.16 -13.16
CA PRO A 121 5.52 -15.35 -12.50
C PRO A 121 5.31 -16.73 -11.85
N ASN A 122 6.09 -17.75 -12.24
CA ASN A 122 5.95 -19.12 -11.76
C ASN A 122 6.95 -19.47 -10.63
N ARG A 123 6.99 -18.62 -9.60
CA ARG A 123 7.85 -18.79 -8.42
C ARG A 123 7.02 -18.98 -7.14
N PRO A 124 6.71 -20.23 -6.72
CA PRO A 124 5.84 -20.49 -5.58
C PRO A 124 6.43 -20.00 -4.25
N ASP A 125 7.75 -20.05 -4.11
CA ASP A 125 8.54 -19.48 -3.02
C ASP A 125 8.34 -17.96 -2.86
N ALA A 126 8.46 -17.22 -3.96
CA ALA A 126 8.25 -15.77 -3.98
C ALA A 126 6.79 -15.40 -3.71
N LYS A 127 5.81 -16.15 -4.24
CA LYS A 127 4.38 -15.95 -3.94
C LYS A 127 4.06 -16.15 -2.45
N LYS A 128 4.60 -17.22 -1.86
CA LYS A 128 4.44 -17.51 -0.43
C LYS A 128 5.04 -16.39 0.42
N ASN A 129 6.27 -15.97 0.14
CA ASN A 129 6.93 -14.92 0.92
C ASN A 129 6.26 -13.55 0.73
N LEU A 130 5.74 -13.24 -0.46
CA LEU A 130 4.92 -12.06 -0.69
C LEU A 130 3.66 -12.06 0.18
N GLN A 131 2.96 -13.19 0.28
CA GLN A 131 1.78 -13.29 1.14
C GLN A 131 2.12 -13.09 2.62
N ILE A 132 3.23 -13.66 3.07
CA ILE A 132 3.73 -13.46 4.45
C ILE A 132 4.08 -11.99 4.66
N ALA A 133 4.80 -11.36 3.75
CA ALA A 133 5.16 -9.95 3.82
C ALA A 133 3.93 -9.03 3.88
N LYS A 134 2.90 -9.31 3.08
CA LYS A 134 1.63 -8.55 3.09
C LYS A 134 0.86 -8.70 4.40
N ARG A 135 0.94 -9.85 5.07
CA ARG A 135 0.32 -10.07 6.39
C ARG A 135 1.07 -9.35 7.52
N GLN A 136 2.40 -9.29 7.42
CA GLN A 136 3.27 -8.65 8.42
C GLN A 136 3.32 -7.13 8.27
N MET A 137 3.14 -6.62 7.06
CA MET A 137 2.83 -5.21 6.84
C MET A 137 1.48 -4.95 7.53
N VAL A 138 1.49 -4.44 8.76
CA VAL A 138 0.28 -3.96 9.43
C VAL A 138 -0.36 -2.96 8.47
N PRO A 139 -1.45 -3.31 7.79
CA PRO A 139 -2.10 -2.33 6.94
C PRO A 139 -2.52 -1.19 7.87
N PRO A 140 -2.46 0.09 7.44
CA PRO A 140 -3.16 1.12 8.18
C PRO A 140 -4.57 0.58 8.47
N PRO A 141 -5.10 0.75 9.70
CA PRO A 141 -6.43 0.25 10.03
C PRO A 141 -7.38 0.64 8.90
N PRO A 142 -8.27 -0.27 8.45
CA PRO A 142 -9.17 0.05 7.35
C PRO A 142 -9.78 1.41 7.64
N THR A 143 -9.67 2.35 6.69
CA THR A 143 -10.34 3.64 6.83
C THR A 143 -11.77 3.34 7.23
N PRO A 144 -12.27 3.90 8.36
CA PRO A 144 -13.68 3.75 8.71
C PRO A 144 -14.49 4.07 7.46
N PRO A 145 -15.57 3.32 7.15
CA PRO A 145 -16.43 3.66 6.03
C PRO A 145 -16.74 5.15 6.16
N THR A 146 -16.53 5.90 5.07
CA THR A 146 -16.82 7.32 5.03
C THR A 146 -18.22 7.50 5.63
N PRO A 147 -18.37 8.30 6.72
CA PRO A 147 -19.69 8.53 7.27
C PRO A 147 -20.58 9.02 6.12
N PRO A 148 -21.84 8.53 6.04
CA PRO A 148 -22.74 9.01 5.01
C PRO A 148 -22.75 10.54 5.06
N PRO A 149 -22.81 11.22 3.90
CA PRO A 149 -22.87 12.67 3.86
C PRO A 149 -23.97 13.14 4.84
N PRO A 150 -23.76 14.24 5.56
CA PRO A 150 -24.78 14.76 6.46
C PRO A 150 -26.09 14.90 5.67
N PRO A 151 -27.24 14.57 6.28
CA PRO A 151 -28.52 14.76 5.61
C PRO A 151 -28.59 16.21 5.11
N PRO A 152 -29.19 16.45 3.92
CA PRO A 152 -29.33 17.79 3.41
C PRO A 152 -29.95 18.69 4.49
N PRO A 153 -29.55 19.96 4.59
CA PRO A 153 -30.15 20.87 5.55
C PRO A 153 -31.68 20.86 5.35
N PRO A 154 -32.48 20.97 6.44
CA PRO A 154 -33.90 21.16 6.31
C PRO A 154 -34.17 22.29 5.33
N PRO A 155 -35.17 22.15 4.43
CA PRO A 155 -35.50 23.19 3.49
C PRO A 155 -35.62 24.51 4.26
N SER A 156 -34.98 25.57 3.75
CA SER A 156 -35.04 26.89 4.35
C SER A 156 -36.51 27.19 4.62
N ARG A 157 -36.89 27.38 5.89
CA ARG A 157 -38.27 27.73 6.22
C ARG A 157 -38.63 28.93 5.35
N PRO A 158 -39.67 28.84 4.52
CA PRO A 158 -39.97 29.93 3.60
C PRO A 158 -40.18 31.22 4.42
N PRO A 159 -39.81 32.39 3.88
CA PRO A 159 -39.95 33.65 4.59
C PRO A 159 -41.36 33.79 5.15
N ARG A 160 -41.51 34.42 6.31
CA ARG A 160 -42.83 34.60 6.97
C ARG A 160 -43.90 35.14 6.01
N GLN A 161 -43.49 35.97 5.05
CA GLN A 161 -44.31 36.51 3.96
C GLN A 161 -44.99 35.45 3.09
N TYR A 162 -44.32 34.33 2.82
CA TYR A 162 -44.86 33.21 2.02
C TYR A 162 -46.13 32.60 2.63
N TYR A 163 -46.26 32.62 3.97
CA TYR A 163 -47.46 32.15 4.67
C TYR A 163 -48.55 33.22 4.78
N LEU A 164 -48.21 34.49 4.57
CA LEU A 164 -49.12 35.62 4.63
C LEU A 164 -49.78 35.90 3.28
N ASP A 165 -49.10 35.57 2.17
CA ASP A 165 -49.56 35.81 0.80
C ASP A 165 -50.47 34.69 0.25
N LYS A 166 -50.58 33.54 0.92
CA LYS A 166 -51.54 32.51 0.49
C LYS A 166 -52.98 33.01 0.65
N PRO A 167 -53.84 32.88 -0.37
CA PRO A 167 -55.25 33.20 -0.25
C PRO A 167 -55.83 32.46 0.94
N ARG A 168 -56.47 33.19 1.86
CA ARG A 168 -57.24 32.60 2.97
C ARG A 168 -58.52 31.98 2.42
N GLU A 169 -58.37 30.96 1.61
CA GLU A 169 -59.50 30.21 1.09
C GLU A 169 -60.04 29.37 2.27
N ASN A 170 -61.23 29.77 2.75
CA ASN A 170 -62.02 29.14 3.81
C ASN A 170 -61.62 29.37 5.28
N ARG A 171 -61.51 30.62 5.74
CA ARG A 171 -61.88 30.96 7.14
C ARG A 171 -63.26 31.58 7.20
N LYS A 172 -64.30 30.74 7.17
CA LYS A 172 -65.51 31.00 7.96
C LYS A 172 -65.36 30.17 9.23
N GLY A 173 -65.14 30.81 10.38
CA GLY A 173 -65.12 30.15 11.70
C GLY A 173 -63.94 30.56 12.59
N GLU A 174 -64.23 31.49 13.51
CA GLU A 174 -63.77 31.60 14.91
C GLU A 174 -62.26 31.53 15.24
N ASN A 175 -61.77 32.56 15.94
CA ASN A 175 -60.50 32.48 16.66
C ASN A 175 -60.54 31.30 17.65
N PRO A 176 -59.45 30.52 17.80
CA PRO A 176 -59.44 29.42 18.75
C PRO A 176 -59.72 29.94 20.18
N PRO A 177 -60.56 29.25 20.96
CA PRO A 177 -60.94 29.72 22.29
C PRO A 177 -59.71 29.87 23.20
N ALA A 178 -59.70 30.93 24.03
CA ALA A 178 -58.54 31.36 24.80
C ALA A 178 -58.03 30.35 25.85
N ASN A 179 -58.75 29.25 26.12
CA ASN A 179 -58.44 28.24 27.12
C ASN A 179 -58.53 26.81 26.57
N LEU A 180 -57.82 26.51 25.47
CA LEU A 180 -57.72 25.15 24.96
C LEU A 180 -56.82 24.28 25.87
N PRO A 181 -57.22 23.03 26.19
CA PRO A 181 -56.32 22.08 26.84
C PRO A 181 -55.04 21.90 26.02
N PRO A 182 -53.86 21.81 26.65
CA PRO A 182 -52.58 21.77 25.94
C PRO A 182 -52.50 20.67 24.86
N ALA A 183 -53.07 19.50 25.13
CA ALA A 183 -53.11 18.38 24.18
C ALA A 183 -53.95 18.71 22.92
N THR A 184 -55.05 19.45 23.09
CA THR A 184 -55.92 19.86 21.99
C THR A 184 -55.26 20.94 21.15
N ALA A 185 -54.60 21.90 21.79
CA ALA A 185 -53.82 22.93 21.11
C ALA A 185 -52.65 22.31 20.32
N LEU A 186 -51.95 21.33 20.89
CA LEU A 186 -50.87 20.61 20.21
C LEU A 186 -51.36 19.83 18.99
N ARG A 187 -52.50 19.13 19.08
CA ARG A 187 -53.10 18.42 17.93
C ARG A 187 -53.52 19.38 16.82
N MET A 188 -54.08 20.54 17.18
CA MET A 188 -54.44 21.56 16.19
C MET A 188 -53.19 22.14 15.51
N LEU A 189 -52.14 22.42 16.28
CA LEU A 189 -50.86 22.86 15.72
C LEU A 189 -50.23 21.81 14.82
N GLU A 190 -50.26 20.54 15.21
CA GLU A 190 -49.74 19.41 14.43
C GLU A 190 -50.53 19.19 13.13
N SER A 191 -51.84 19.43 13.14
CA SER A 191 -52.69 19.43 11.94
C SER A 191 -52.48 20.64 11.03
N ALA A 192 -51.88 21.72 11.54
CA ALA A 192 -51.54 22.93 10.79
C ALA A 192 -50.14 22.89 10.16
N VAL A 193 -49.31 21.90 10.54
CA VAL A 193 -48.03 21.61 9.89
C VAL A 193 -48.32 21.02 8.50
N LEU A 194 -47.75 21.61 7.46
CA LEU A 194 -48.04 21.21 6.07
C LEU A 194 -47.66 19.74 5.83
N PRO A 195 -48.39 18.99 4.98
CA PRO A 195 -48.09 17.59 4.69
C PRO A 195 -46.64 17.32 4.23
N GLU A 196 -46.06 18.27 3.49
CA GLU A 196 -44.64 18.29 3.08
C GLU A 196 -43.69 18.38 4.29
N GLU A 197 -44.01 19.21 5.29
CA GLU A 197 -43.23 19.34 6.53
C GLU A 197 -43.34 18.09 7.40
N GLN A 198 -44.51 17.42 7.43
CA GLN A 198 -44.67 16.11 8.08
C GLN A 198 -43.87 15.00 7.39
N LYS A 199 -43.90 14.94 6.06
CA LYS A 199 -43.12 13.99 5.25
C LYS A 199 -41.61 14.19 5.47
N ASN A 200 -41.17 15.45 5.47
CA ASN A 200 -39.77 15.78 5.75
C ASN A 200 -39.38 15.44 7.19
N ALA A 201 -40.22 15.73 8.20
CA ALA A 201 -39.96 15.35 9.58
C ALA A 201 -39.86 13.84 9.80
N GLY A 202 -40.66 13.05 9.07
CA GLY A 202 -40.54 11.58 9.03
C GLY A 202 -39.20 11.13 8.44
N LEU A 203 -38.81 11.72 7.31
CA LEU A 203 -37.53 11.44 6.65
C LEU A 203 -36.32 11.76 7.57
N TYR A 204 -36.37 12.88 8.30
CA TYR A 204 -35.31 13.24 9.26
C TYR A 204 -35.26 12.31 10.48
N ARG A 205 -36.40 11.77 10.94
CA ARG A 205 -36.40 10.72 11.98
C ARG A 205 -35.74 9.45 11.49
N GLU A 206 -36.01 9.03 10.25
CA GLU A 206 -35.43 7.81 9.67
C GLU A 206 -33.91 7.93 9.42
N LEU A 207 -33.45 9.13 9.04
CA LEU A 207 -32.04 9.41 8.74
C LEU A 207 -31.18 9.69 9.98
N SER A 208 -31.80 9.96 11.14
CA SER A 208 -31.07 10.26 12.39
C SER A 208 -30.54 8.98 13.06
N PRO A 209 -29.23 8.89 13.38
CA PRO A 209 -28.66 7.74 14.09
C PRO A 209 -29.30 7.48 15.47
N ALA A 210 -29.90 8.51 16.09
CA ALA A 210 -30.56 8.42 17.38
C ALA A 210 -31.91 7.67 17.34
N ALA A 211 -32.48 7.43 16.16
CA ALA A 211 -33.76 6.76 15.99
C ALA A 211 -33.64 5.25 15.73
N ARG A 212 -32.42 4.72 15.56
CA ARG A 212 -32.24 3.26 15.46
C ARG A 212 -32.47 2.65 16.83
N PRO A 213 -33.44 1.73 17.01
CA PRO A 213 -33.58 1.02 18.27
C PRO A 213 -32.26 0.30 18.56
N SER A 214 -31.63 0.64 19.69
CA SER A 214 -30.46 -0.06 20.22
C SER A 214 -30.85 -1.51 20.48
N ASN A 215 -30.57 -2.40 19.52
CA ASN A 215 -30.71 -3.84 19.70
C ASN A 215 -29.52 -4.37 20.52
N LYS A 216 -29.33 -3.80 21.73
CA LYS A 216 -28.50 -4.40 22.77
C LYS A 216 -29.44 -5.28 23.60
N LYS A 217 -29.47 -6.56 23.28
CA LYS A 217 -29.89 -7.56 24.27
C LYS A 217 -28.98 -7.39 25.48
N LYS A 218 -29.58 -7.02 26.61
CA LYS A 218 -28.89 -7.05 27.90
C LYS A 218 -28.80 -8.52 28.28
N ASP A 219 -27.67 -9.13 27.97
CA ASP A 219 -27.30 -10.41 28.55
C ASP A 219 -26.75 -10.09 29.95
N TRP A 220 -27.62 -10.24 30.95
CA TRP A 220 -27.24 -10.64 32.30
C TRP A 220 -27.41 -12.15 32.40
#